data_AF-A0A1I2J9P8-F1
#
_entry.id   AF-A0A1I2J9P8-F1
#
_cell.length_a   1.000
_cell.length_b   1.000
_cell.length_c   1.000
_cell.angle_alpha   90.00
_cell.angle_beta   90.00
_cell.angle_gamma   90.00
#
_symmetry.space_group_name_H-M   'P 1'
#
loop_
_entity.id
_entity.type
_entity.pdbx_description
1 polymer ?
#
loop_
_entity_poly.entity_id
_entity_poly.type
_entity_poly.pdbx_seq_one_letter_code
_entity_poly.pdbx_strand_id
1 'polypeptide(L)'
;MDIRHLLSKFDINCTNFKCRILIFFLISACSSDYSDPQLLSEFHTKYVWKPSLQVSINDSLDVYLDYSSGMYEAMYASLDLAVNEVLTIAKGEKTKFYRAGATSPYLIDIEASDNIPTTTTNYKENRSVLDEPIKRIVRGGKQGVFITDFEFVPTGQKIFEGAVPDGSRVKTWINPDAWATNLFETWLNKGNQIDIYACKFREKQFLYILIFTPQGLIGKDNALISRLKQLDTKLSDRLYHFSFFNLKNAKAVAKNYDAHYGGLTEHLAALDYAYKPERQFEYYEVPLKDIEKYIHQEPSVKDKRILRKVFLEGDWQLYENVDIGLRAYRISEVFGLYQQNQNQAPPEYEIDPETGDSTLVSGQQMVFSYTEGEAVDNVFEVVFNKETKEIGIKTKADFYGTGNPNEIYRIDIFLKNANFKESPEMSKVLQWQDKQGFMVRSLYESLTEALRRTEKNAKEQFLYRYYVKLDF
;
A
#
# COMPACT_ATOMS: atom_id res chain seq x y z
N MET A 1 -33.69 28.64 -36.14
CA MET A 1 -34.57 27.85 -37.04
C MET A 1 -35.77 27.43 -36.21
N ASP A 2 -36.96 27.94 -36.54
CA ASP A 2 -38.14 27.87 -35.67
C ASP A 2 -38.85 26.51 -35.81
N ILE A 3 -38.74 25.68 -34.78
CA ILE A 3 -39.31 24.32 -34.68
C ILE A 3 -40.83 24.31 -34.87
N ARG A 4 -41.51 25.44 -34.60
CA ARG A 4 -42.97 25.57 -34.78
C ARG A 4 -43.39 25.44 -36.23
N HIS A 5 -42.51 25.73 -37.19
CA HIS A 5 -42.84 25.67 -38.62
C HIS A 5 -42.72 24.25 -39.21
N LEU A 6 -41.94 23.36 -38.57
CA LEU A 6 -41.76 21.96 -39.00
C LEU A 6 -42.91 21.04 -38.54
N LEU A 7 -43.58 21.39 -37.43
CA LEU A 7 -44.65 20.58 -36.86
C LEU A 7 -46.01 20.78 -37.54
N SER A 8 -46.18 21.82 -38.36
CA SER A 8 -47.45 22.10 -39.05
C SER A 8 -47.68 21.28 -40.33
N LYS A 9 -46.77 20.36 -40.69
CA LYS A 9 -46.84 19.54 -41.91
C LYS A 9 -47.18 18.06 -41.68
N PHE A 10 -47.36 17.63 -40.43
CA PHE A 10 -47.72 16.25 -40.11
C PHE A 10 -49.14 16.17 -39.56
N ASP A 11 -50.10 16.03 -40.47
CA ASP A 11 -51.49 15.76 -40.16
C ASP A 11 -51.68 14.23 -40.03
N ILE A 12 -51.40 13.69 -38.84
CA ILE A 12 -51.65 12.29 -38.50
C ILE A 12 -52.47 12.25 -37.20
N ASN A 13 -53.75 11.91 -37.35
CA ASN A 13 -54.68 11.61 -36.28
C ASN A 13 -54.28 10.30 -35.59
N CYS A 14 -53.67 10.38 -34.40
CA CYS A 14 -53.54 9.24 -33.47
C CYS A 14 -53.34 9.73 -32.03
N THR A 15 -54.43 9.79 -31.27
CA THR A 15 -54.53 10.35 -29.91
C THR A 15 -53.85 9.50 -28.84
N ASN A 16 -53.42 8.26 -29.13
CA ASN A 16 -52.75 7.37 -28.16
C ASN A 16 -51.22 7.24 -28.36
N PHE A 17 -50.66 7.71 -29.47
CA PHE A 17 -49.22 7.59 -29.74
C PHE A 17 -48.42 8.81 -29.24
N LYS A 18 -49.07 9.99 -29.17
CA LYS A 18 -48.43 11.24 -28.71
C LYS A 18 -48.07 11.24 -27.22
N CYS A 19 -48.83 10.57 -26.35
CA CYS A 19 -48.47 10.50 -24.92
C CYS A 19 -47.27 9.58 -24.63
N ARG A 20 -47.03 8.53 -25.44
CA ARG A 20 -45.89 7.61 -25.21
C ARG A 20 -44.57 8.15 -25.74
N ILE A 21 -44.57 8.89 -26.85
CA ILE A 21 -43.36 9.53 -27.38
C ILE A 21 -42.97 10.76 -26.54
N LEU A 22 -43.94 11.53 -26.01
CA LEU A 22 -43.63 12.66 -25.13
C LEU A 22 -43.04 12.22 -23.78
N ILE A 23 -43.48 11.08 -23.23
CA ILE A 23 -42.91 10.50 -22.00
C ILE A 23 -41.50 9.95 -22.24
N PHE A 24 -41.24 9.33 -23.41
CA PHE A 24 -39.87 8.91 -23.76
C PHE A 24 -38.92 10.10 -23.93
N PHE A 25 -39.39 11.22 -24.51
CA PHE A 25 -38.59 12.44 -24.63
C PHE A 25 -38.47 13.25 -23.32
N LEU A 26 -39.45 13.20 -22.42
CA LEU A 26 -39.38 13.89 -21.12
C LEU A 26 -38.55 13.13 -20.07
N ILE A 27 -38.44 11.80 -20.16
CA ILE A 27 -37.51 11.02 -19.31
C ILE A 27 -36.06 11.17 -19.81
N SER A 28 -35.86 11.48 -21.10
CA SER A 28 -34.53 11.68 -21.69
C SER A 28 -33.96 13.11 -21.51
N ALA A 29 -34.72 14.03 -20.89
CA ALA A 29 -34.37 15.44 -20.78
C ALA A 29 -34.14 15.94 -19.33
N CYS A 30 -34.17 15.06 -18.34
CA CYS A 30 -33.43 15.29 -17.10
C CYS A 30 -32.02 14.73 -17.28
N SER A 31 -31.21 15.39 -18.09
CA SER A 31 -29.76 15.29 -17.97
C SER A 31 -29.40 15.93 -16.64
N SER A 32 -29.54 15.17 -15.54
CA SER A 32 -28.95 15.54 -14.27
C SER A 32 -27.47 15.76 -14.56
N ASP A 33 -26.98 16.95 -14.27
CA ASP A 33 -25.57 17.27 -14.35
C ASP A 33 -24.86 16.29 -13.38
N TYR A 34 -24.21 15.25 -13.94
CA TYR A 34 -23.58 14.19 -13.16
C TYR A 34 -22.21 14.64 -12.58
N SER A 35 -22.02 15.96 -12.47
CA SER A 35 -20.75 16.68 -12.23
C SER A 35 -20.60 17.13 -10.77
N ASP A 36 -21.06 16.36 -9.78
CA ASP A 36 -20.77 16.69 -8.38
C ASP A 36 -19.71 15.74 -7.80
N PRO A 37 -18.42 16.15 -7.74
CA PRO A 37 -17.34 15.38 -7.16
C PRO A 37 -17.52 15.10 -5.67
N GLN A 38 -18.22 15.99 -4.95
CA GLN A 38 -18.51 15.80 -3.53
C GLN A 38 -19.51 14.66 -3.36
N LEU A 39 -20.57 14.66 -4.16
CA LEU A 39 -21.57 13.59 -4.16
C LEU A 39 -20.97 12.24 -4.59
N LEU A 40 -20.04 12.23 -5.54
CA LEU A 40 -19.29 11.02 -5.90
C LEU A 40 -18.34 10.56 -4.79
N SER A 41 -17.72 11.49 -4.07
CA SER A 41 -16.91 11.16 -2.89
C SER A 41 -17.76 10.53 -1.78
N GLU A 42 -18.97 11.03 -1.56
CA GLU A 42 -19.93 10.47 -0.61
C GLU A 42 -20.40 9.08 -1.05
N PHE A 43 -20.78 8.93 -2.32
CA PHE A 43 -21.14 7.65 -2.93
C PHE A 43 -20.03 6.60 -2.72
N HIS A 44 -18.79 6.97 -3.04
CA HIS A 44 -17.63 6.11 -2.84
C HIS A 44 -17.51 5.72 -1.37
N THR A 45 -17.54 6.70 -0.47
CA THR A 45 -17.33 6.48 0.97
C THR A 45 -18.41 5.60 1.59
N LYS A 46 -19.68 5.77 1.17
CA LYS A 46 -20.83 5.10 1.77
C LYS A 46 -21.05 3.68 1.25
N TYR A 47 -20.78 3.43 -0.03
CA TYR A 47 -21.17 2.16 -0.68
C TYR A 47 -20.01 1.36 -1.25
N VAL A 48 -18.91 2.02 -1.60
CA VAL A 48 -17.83 1.39 -2.36
C VAL A 48 -16.60 1.13 -1.48
N TRP A 49 -16.23 2.11 -0.65
CA TRP A 49 -15.10 2.04 0.25
C TRP A 49 -15.48 1.22 1.47
N LYS A 50 -14.72 0.16 1.72
CA LYS A 50 -14.74 -0.56 2.98
C LYS A 50 -13.49 -0.12 3.73
N PRO A 51 -13.58 0.73 4.76
CA PRO A 51 -12.41 1.06 5.55
C PRO A 51 -11.81 -0.25 6.06
N SER A 52 -10.50 -0.44 5.83
CA SER A 52 -9.76 -1.36 6.66
C SER A 52 -10.01 -0.93 8.11
N LEU A 53 -10.33 -1.88 9.00
CA LEU A 53 -10.53 -1.63 10.42
C LEU A 53 -9.50 -0.60 10.89
N GLN A 54 -9.97 0.57 11.35
CA GLN A 54 -9.11 1.57 11.97
C GLN A 54 -8.57 0.94 13.25
N VAL A 55 -7.46 0.22 13.13
CA VAL A 55 -6.71 -0.26 14.28
C VAL A 55 -6.18 0.99 14.95
N SER A 56 -6.51 1.19 16.23
CA SER A 56 -5.91 2.25 17.03
C SER A 56 -4.39 2.18 16.88
N ILE A 57 -3.82 3.19 16.26
CA ILE A 57 -2.39 3.20 15.94
C ILE A 57 -1.63 3.47 17.23
N ASN A 58 -0.92 2.45 17.74
CA ASN A 58 0.02 2.64 18.83
C ASN A 58 1.35 3.17 18.24
N ASP A 59 1.63 4.44 18.49
CA ASP A 59 2.83 5.13 18.02
C ASP A 59 4.05 4.93 18.93
N SER A 60 3.92 4.18 20.03
CA SER A 60 5.07 3.81 20.86
C SER A 60 6.06 2.91 20.12
N LEU A 61 7.31 3.00 20.53
CA LEU A 61 8.44 2.32 19.91
C LEU A 61 9.20 1.54 20.97
N ASP A 62 9.43 0.24 20.73
CA ASP A 62 10.39 -0.53 21.51
C ASP A 62 11.67 -0.72 20.70
N VAL A 63 12.82 -0.44 21.31
CA VAL A 63 14.14 -0.68 20.73
C VAL A 63 14.83 -1.76 21.53
N TYR A 64 15.18 -2.86 20.88
CA TYR A 64 15.92 -3.98 21.47
C TYR A 64 17.35 -3.94 20.97
N LEU A 65 18.29 -3.99 21.90
CA LEU A 65 19.72 -3.96 21.63
C LEU A 65 20.33 -5.27 22.10
N ASP A 66 21.01 -5.98 21.21
CA ASP A 66 21.74 -7.20 21.55
C ASP A 66 23.08 -6.87 22.23
N TYR A 67 23.25 -7.33 23.47
CA TYR A 67 24.48 -7.17 24.25
C TYR A 67 25.24 -8.50 24.42
N SER A 68 25.09 -9.43 23.49
CA SER A 68 25.95 -10.62 23.45
C SER A 68 27.41 -10.23 23.24
N SER A 69 28.35 -11.07 23.69
CA SER A 69 29.79 -10.76 23.66
C SER A 69 30.34 -10.53 22.25
N GLY A 70 29.69 -11.05 21.21
CA GLY A 70 30.06 -10.83 19.80
C GLY A 70 29.70 -9.42 19.30
N MET A 71 28.71 -8.77 19.93
CA MET A 71 28.10 -7.55 19.43
C MET A 71 28.93 -6.28 19.64
N TYR A 72 29.86 -6.25 20.60
CA TYR A 72 30.62 -5.03 20.92
C TYR A 72 31.29 -4.44 19.68
N GLU A 73 31.99 -5.27 18.92
CA GLU A 73 32.74 -4.83 17.74
C GLU A 73 31.81 -4.37 16.62
N ALA A 74 30.72 -5.09 16.40
CA ALA A 74 29.71 -4.75 15.41
C ALA A 74 29.04 -3.41 15.75
N MET A 75 28.67 -3.20 17.02
CA MET A 75 28.08 -1.98 17.54
C MET A 75 29.04 -0.80 17.46
N TYR A 76 30.29 -0.98 17.91
CA TYR A 76 31.33 0.06 17.89
C TYR A 76 31.64 0.51 16.46
N ALA A 77 31.86 -0.44 15.54
CA ALA A 77 32.19 -0.14 14.15
C ALA A 77 31.01 0.51 13.38
N SER A 78 29.78 0.20 13.76
CA SER A 78 28.57 0.70 13.10
C SER A 78 27.95 1.92 13.79
N LEU A 79 28.57 2.39 14.89
CA LEU A 79 27.98 3.39 15.76
C LEU A 79 27.74 4.71 15.02
N ASP A 80 28.78 5.26 14.41
CA ASP A 80 28.74 6.52 13.67
C ASP A 80 28.19 6.37 12.24
N LEU A 81 27.98 5.13 11.80
CA LEU A 81 27.46 4.84 10.46
C LEU A 81 25.93 4.76 10.43
N ALA A 82 25.31 4.19 11.46
CA ALA A 82 23.86 3.95 11.46
C ALA A 82 23.25 3.92 12.84
N VAL A 83 23.91 3.26 13.81
CA VAL A 83 23.28 2.97 15.11
C VAL A 83 22.94 4.26 15.84
N ASN A 84 23.86 5.23 15.91
CA ASN A 84 23.59 6.52 16.54
C ASN A 84 22.44 7.27 15.86
N GLU A 85 22.36 7.23 14.53
CA GLU A 85 21.28 7.88 13.81
C GLU A 85 19.93 7.24 14.13
N VAL A 86 19.83 5.91 14.04
CA VAL A 86 18.61 5.16 14.39
C VAL A 86 18.21 5.43 15.84
N LEU A 87 19.15 5.37 16.78
CA LEU A 87 18.88 5.65 18.18
C LEU A 87 18.41 7.10 18.39
N THR A 88 19.05 8.06 17.72
CA THR A 88 18.68 9.49 17.82
C THR A 88 17.28 9.75 17.29
N ILE A 89 16.92 9.15 16.15
CA ILE A 89 15.58 9.30 15.55
C ILE A 89 14.53 8.54 16.35
N ALA A 90 14.92 7.39 16.91
CA ALA A 90 14.06 6.59 17.79
C ALA A 90 13.78 7.31 19.12
N LYS A 91 14.72 8.12 19.65
CA LYS A 91 14.54 8.82 20.92
C LYS A 91 13.30 9.73 20.88
N GLY A 92 12.43 9.55 21.86
CA GLY A 92 11.18 10.28 22.04
C GLY A 92 10.46 9.79 23.31
N GLU A 93 9.48 10.54 23.78
CA GLU A 93 8.80 10.28 25.07
C GLU A 93 8.13 8.89 25.17
N LYS A 94 7.76 8.30 24.03
CA LYS A 94 7.09 6.99 23.95
C LYS A 94 8.01 5.84 23.60
N THR A 95 9.32 6.08 23.58
CA THR A 95 10.32 5.07 23.21
C THR A 95 10.85 4.36 24.44
N LYS A 96 10.92 3.04 24.39
CA LYS A 96 11.48 2.20 25.44
C LYS A 96 12.65 1.38 24.91
N PHE A 97 13.77 1.42 25.62
CA PHE A 97 14.97 0.67 25.27
C PHE A 97 15.06 -0.59 26.11
N TYR A 98 15.38 -1.71 25.46
CA TYR A 98 15.51 -3.00 26.09
C TYR A 98 16.87 -3.60 25.78
N ARG A 99 17.47 -4.18 26.81
CA ARG A 99 18.64 -5.04 26.66
C ARG A 99 18.18 -6.44 26.29
N ALA A 100 18.67 -6.97 25.18
CA ALA A 100 18.56 -8.38 24.81
C ALA A 100 19.89 -9.08 25.14
N GLY A 101 19.78 -10.24 25.77
CA GLY A 101 20.90 -10.93 26.39
C GLY A 101 20.59 -12.39 26.69
N ALA A 102 21.34 -13.03 27.57
CA ALA A 102 21.20 -14.43 27.96
C ALA A 102 19.89 -14.74 28.72
N THR A 103 19.13 -13.70 29.10
CA THR A 103 17.82 -13.78 29.74
C THR A 103 16.77 -13.01 28.93
N SER A 104 15.50 -13.12 29.32
CA SER A 104 14.42 -12.37 28.66
C SER A 104 14.71 -10.86 28.65
N PRO A 105 14.38 -10.13 27.56
CA PRO A 105 14.72 -8.72 27.47
C PRO A 105 14.14 -7.89 28.61
N TYR A 106 14.91 -6.93 29.11
CA TYR A 106 14.49 -6.04 30.20
C TYR A 106 14.74 -4.58 29.85
N LEU A 107 13.90 -3.70 30.42
CA LEU A 107 13.93 -2.26 30.17
C LEU A 107 15.24 -1.67 30.73
N ILE A 108 15.87 -0.80 29.96
CA ILE A 108 17.09 -0.09 30.33
C ILE A 108 16.94 1.40 30.09
N ASP A 109 17.72 2.17 30.86
CA ASP A 109 18.05 3.54 30.48
C ASP A 109 19.30 3.50 29.59
N ILE A 110 19.15 3.92 28.34
CA ILE A 110 20.23 3.88 27.34
C ILE A 110 21.33 4.93 27.62
N GLU A 111 21.06 5.92 28.47
CA GLU A 111 22.03 6.95 28.85
C GLU A 111 22.85 6.57 30.09
N ALA A 112 22.41 5.52 30.81
CA ALA A 112 23.16 4.98 31.94
C ALA A 112 24.46 4.32 31.46
N SER A 113 25.56 4.53 32.19
CA SER A 113 26.92 4.10 31.82
C SER A 113 27.06 2.60 31.49
N ASP A 114 26.28 1.78 32.18
CA ASP A 114 26.18 0.32 32.08
C ASP A 114 25.35 -0.16 30.89
N ASN A 115 24.79 0.76 30.11
CA ASN A 115 24.03 0.50 28.89
C ASN A 115 24.56 1.24 27.66
N ILE A 116 25.61 2.07 27.78
CA ILE A 116 26.16 2.77 26.62
C ILE A 116 26.69 1.74 25.60
N PRO A 117 26.25 1.79 24.32
CA PRO A 117 26.68 0.84 23.28
C PRO A 117 28.18 0.79 23.01
N THR A 118 28.93 1.85 23.32
CA THR A 118 30.39 1.93 23.11
C THR A 118 31.21 1.36 24.26
N THR A 119 30.59 0.92 25.34
CA THR A 119 31.30 0.43 26.52
C THR A 119 31.46 -1.09 26.44
N THR A 120 32.69 -1.57 26.25
CA THR A 120 33.00 -3.01 26.07
C THR A 120 32.51 -3.87 27.23
N THR A 121 32.56 -3.36 28.47
CA THR A 121 32.12 -4.11 29.65
C THR A 121 30.61 -4.38 29.67
N ASN A 122 29.84 -3.79 28.76
CA ASN A 122 28.41 -4.04 28.66
C ASN A 122 28.12 -5.32 27.84
N TYR A 123 29.12 -5.94 27.20
CA TYR A 123 28.95 -7.12 26.34
C TYR A 123 29.58 -8.38 26.97
N LYS A 124 29.12 -8.73 28.17
CA LYS A 124 29.68 -9.84 28.98
C LYS A 124 29.00 -11.19 28.74
N GLU A 125 27.85 -11.19 28.07
CA GLU A 125 27.01 -12.37 27.98
C GLU A 125 27.36 -13.17 26.73
N ASN A 126 27.79 -14.43 26.89
CA ASN A 126 28.27 -15.25 25.77
C ASN A 126 27.17 -15.66 24.76
N ARG A 127 25.91 -15.25 24.98
CA ARG A 127 24.76 -15.55 24.11
C ARG A 127 23.63 -14.55 24.34
N SER A 128 22.72 -14.47 23.37
CA SER A 128 21.46 -13.75 23.49
C SER A 128 20.26 -14.61 23.09
N VAL A 129 19.14 -14.45 23.80
CA VAL A 129 17.86 -15.10 23.51
C VAL A 129 17.13 -14.26 22.45
N LEU A 130 17.61 -14.30 21.21
CA LEU A 130 17.21 -13.39 20.12
C LEU A 130 15.75 -13.53 19.68
N ASP A 131 15.10 -14.65 19.96
CA ASP A 131 13.70 -14.90 19.61
C ASP A 131 12.72 -14.15 20.51
N GLU A 132 13.09 -13.84 21.76
CA GLU A 132 12.21 -13.11 22.68
C GLU A 132 11.94 -11.64 22.28
N PRO A 133 12.95 -10.83 21.87
CA PRO A 133 12.70 -9.53 21.26
C PRO A 133 11.67 -9.58 20.12
N ILE A 134 11.87 -10.50 19.16
CA ILE A 134 10.98 -10.63 18.00
C ILE A 134 9.58 -11.06 18.44
N LYS A 135 9.44 -12.04 19.35
CA LYS A 135 8.14 -12.44 19.91
C LYS A 135 7.41 -11.27 20.55
N ARG A 136 8.11 -10.43 21.32
CA ARG A 136 7.50 -9.25 21.97
C ARG A 136 7.03 -8.22 20.96
N ILE A 137 7.82 -7.93 19.93
CA ILE A 137 7.44 -7.03 18.84
C ILE A 137 6.20 -7.58 18.11
N VAL A 138 6.23 -8.85 17.70
CA VAL A 138 5.15 -9.48 16.91
C VAL A 138 3.82 -9.55 17.67
N ARG A 139 3.89 -9.72 19.00
CA ARG A 139 2.71 -9.72 19.90
C ARG A 139 2.24 -8.31 20.26
N GLY A 140 3.15 -7.35 20.38
CA GLY A 140 2.87 -6.01 20.90
C GLY A 140 2.11 -5.09 19.95
N GLY A 141 2.11 -5.37 18.64
CA GLY A 141 1.32 -4.60 17.66
C GLY A 141 1.73 -3.13 17.51
N LYS A 142 2.94 -2.78 17.95
CA LYS A 142 3.55 -1.45 17.88
C LYS A 142 4.84 -1.51 17.08
N GLN A 143 5.45 -0.35 16.82
CA GLN A 143 6.75 -0.30 16.14
C GLN A 143 7.83 -0.96 17.00
N GLY A 144 8.75 -1.66 16.35
CA GLY A 144 9.88 -2.31 17.00
C GLY A 144 11.17 -2.12 16.22
N VAL A 145 12.28 -1.90 16.92
CA VAL A 145 13.63 -1.97 16.34
C VAL A 145 14.37 -3.08 17.04
N PHE A 146 15.11 -3.89 16.29
CA PHE A 146 16.03 -4.88 16.86
C PHE A 146 17.39 -4.77 16.20
N ILE A 147 18.43 -4.48 17.00
CA ILE A 147 19.82 -4.34 16.56
C ILE A 147 20.60 -5.59 17.01
N THR A 148 21.07 -6.40 16.06
CA THR A 148 21.73 -7.70 16.31
C THR A 148 22.57 -8.14 15.10
N ASP A 149 23.53 -9.03 15.30
CA ASP A 149 24.24 -9.78 14.26
C ASP A 149 23.48 -11.06 13.84
N PHE A 150 22.36 -11.34 14.51
CA PHE A 150 21.49 -12.49 14.32
C PHE A 150 22.15 -13.86 14.66
N GLU A 151 23.19 -13.84 15.51
CA GLU A 151 23.86 -15.03 16.05
C GLU A 151 22.99 -15.74 17.12
N PHE A 152 22.03 -16.56 16.68
CA PHE A 152 21.17 -17.29 17.62
C PHE A 152 21.85 -18.54 18.19
N VAL A 153 22.06 -18.57 19.51
CA VAL A 153 22.53 -19.76 20.24
C VAL A 153 21.37 -20.32 21.07
N PRO A 154 20.82 -21.50 20.72
CA PRO A 154 19.64 -22.04 21.38
C PRO A 154 19.93 -22.41 22.84
N THR A 155 18.85 -22.47 23.64
CA THR A 155 18.93 -23.03 25.00
C THR A 155 19.18 -24.55 24.93
N GLY A 156 20.18 -25.00 25.67
CA GLY A 156 20.70 -26.37 25.61
C GLY A 156 21.96 -26.41 24.74
N GLN A 157 23.00 -27.08 25.21
CA GLN A 157 24.29 -27.21 24.52
C GLN A 157 24.15 -28.05 23.23
N LYS A 158 23.51 -27.50 22.20
CA LYS A 158 23.41 -28.09 20.88
C LYS A 158 24.57 -27.59 20.03
N ILE A 159 25.42 -28.51 19.59
CA ILE A 159 26.49 -28.23 18.63
C ILE A 159 25.95 -28.55 17.24
N PHE A 160 26.09 -27.59 16.35
CA PHE A 160 25.79 -27.72 14.93
C PHE A 160 27.08 -27.99 14.18
N GLU A 161 27.01 -28.83 13.15
CA GLU A 161 28.13 -29.15 12.31
C GLU A 161 27.80 -28.78 10.86
N GLY A 162 28.66 -28.00 10.22
CA GLY A 162 28.45 -27.55 8.85
C GLY A 162 29.74 -27.53 8.05
N ALA A 163 29.59 -27.65 6.73
CA ALA A 163 30.70 -27.52 5.81
C ALA A 163 31.09 -26.05 5.63
N VAL A 164 32.38 -25.76 5.64
CA VAL A 164 32.95 -24.46 5.29
C VAL A 164 33.47 -24.49 3.84
N PRO A 165 33.84 -23.35 3.23
CA PRO A 165 34.17 -23.29 1.80
C PRO A 165 35.29 -24.23 1.31
N ASP A 166 36.21 -24.64 2.18
CA ASP A 166 37.29 -25.57 1.85
C ASP A 166 36.88 -27.06 1.92
N GLY A 167 35.60 -27.34 2.23
CA GLY A 167 35.05 -28.69 2.35
C GLY A 167 35.25 -29.34 3.71
N SER A 168 36.01 -28.72 4.63
CA SER A 168 36.11 -29.18 6.01
C SER A 168 34.82 -28.94 6.79
N ARG A 169 34.62 -29.67 7.89
CA ARG A 169 33.45 -29.56 8.76
C ARG A 169 33.86 -28.87 10.05
N VAL A 170 33.17 -27.79 10.39
CA VAL A 170 33.38 -27.06 11.64
C VAL A 170 32.17 -27.24 12.56
N LYS A 171 32.43 -27.18 13.86
CA LYS A 171 31.42 -27.26 14.93
C LYS A 171 31.16 -25.88 15.48
N THR A 172 29.91 -25.46 15.49
CA THR A 172 29.48 -24.16 16.02
C THR A 172 28.31 -24.33 16.98
N TRP A 173 28.13 -23.36 17.87
CA TRP A 173 26.95 -23.26 18.75
C TRP A 173 25.85 -22.39 18.14
N ILE A 174 26.16 -21.69 17.05
CA ILE A 174 25.23 -20.83 16.33
C ILE A 174 24.28 -21.71 15.52
N ASN A 175 22.98 -21.47 15.67
CA ASN A 175 21.96 -22.16 14.90
C ASN A 175 21.89 -21.59 13.47
N PRO A 176 22.24 -22.38 12.44
CA PRO A 176 22.13 -21.94 11.05
C PRO A 176 20.69 -21.94 10.55
N ASP A 177 19.79 -22.67 11.20
CA ASP A 177 18.44 -22.95 10.71
C ASP A 177 17.59 -21.66 10.70
N ALA A 178 16.57 -21.65 9.84
CA ALA A 178 15.56 -20.59 9.72
C ALA A 178 14.62 -20.48 10.95
N TRP A 179 15.18 -20.16 12.12
CA TRP A 179 14.47 -20.24 13.40
C TRP A 179 13.38 -19.16 13.57
N ALA A 180 13.43 -18.05 12.83
CA ALA A 180 12.50 -16.94 12.96
C ALA A 180 11.34 -16.96 11.94
N THR A 181 11.30 -17.93 11.02
CA THR A 181 10.31 -18.00 9.92
C THR A 181 8.89 -17.77 10.40
N ASN A 182 8.43 -18.51 11.41
CA ASN A 182 7.04 -18.44 11.88
C ASN A 182 6.72 -17.07 12.48
N LEU A 183 7.70 -16.39 13.11
CA LEU A 183 7.50 -15.06 13.68
C LEU A 183 7.38 -14.00 12.58
N PHE A 184 8.27 -14.06 11.57
CA PHE A 184 8.20 -13.16 10.43
C PHE A 184 6.94 -13.40 9.59
N GLU A 185 6.57 -14.65 9.34
CA GLU A 185 5.33 -15.01 8.64
C GLU A 185 4.10 -14.45 9.39
N THR A 186 4.05 -14.63 10.72
CA THR A 186 2.97 -14.09 11.56
C THR A 186 2.88 -12.57 11.46
N TRP A 187 4.02 -11.87 11.41
CA TRP A 187 4.08 -10.42 11.27
C TRP A 187 3.60 -9.95 9.90
N LEU A 188 4.16 -10.53 8.83
CA LEU A 188 3.87 -10.17 7.45
C LEU A 188 2.43 -10.49 7.06
N ASN A 189 1.83 -11.57 7.58
CA ASN A 189 0.42 -11.90 7.37
C ASN A 189 -0.56 -10.87 7.97
N LYS A 190 -0.13 -10.06 8.94
CA LYS A 190 -0.91 -8.92 9.46
C LYS A 190 -0.83 -7.67 8.56
N GLY A 191 -0.10 -7.75 7.45
CA GLY A 191 0.15 -6.61 6.57
C GLY A 191 1.17 -5.62 7.10
N ASN A 192 1.94 -6.02 8.09
CA ASN A 192 3.06 -5.26 8.59
C ASN A 192 4.28 -5.41 7.67
N GLN A 193 5.25 -4.51 7.83
CA GLN A 193 6.50 -4.46 7.07
C GLN A 193 7.70 -4.74 7.99
N ILE A 194 8.76 -5.31 7.43
CA ILE A 194 10.08 -5.43 8.07
C ILE A 194 11.08 -4.76 7.15
N ASP A 195 11.76 -3.73 7.63
CA ASP A 195 12.90 -3.13 6.92
C ASP A 195 14.19 -3.59 7.59
N ILE A 196 15.21 -3.90 6.80
CA ILE A 196 16.51 -4.30 7.29
C ILE A 196 17.56 -3.35 6.74
N TYR A 197 18.22 -2.65 7.65
CA TYR A 197 19.46 -1.95 7.35
C TYR A 197 20.63 -2.81 7.80
N ALA A 198 21.55 -3.12 6.89
CA ALA A 198 22.72 -3.93 7.19
C ALA A 198 24.00 -3.08 7.09
N CYS A 199 24.75 -3.02 8.19
CA CYS A 199 26.00 -2.29 8.32
C CYS A 199 27.16 -3.29 8.24
N LYS A 200 28.00 -3.16 7.22
CA LYS A 200 29.20 -4.00 7.12
C LYS A 200 30.22 -3.56 8.18
N PHE A 201 30.57 -4.43 9.11
CA PHE A 201 31.63 -4.14 10.10
C PHE A 201 32.92 -4.93 9.87
N ARG A 202 32.84 -6.04 9.11
CA ARG A 202 33.99 -6.84 8.65
C ARG A 202 33.76 -7.36 7.23
N GLU A 203 34.78 -7.93 6.60
CA GLU A 203 34.75 -8.33 5.18
C GLU A 203 33.51 -9.13 4.78
N LYS A 204 32.99 -9.98 5.69
CA LYS A 204 31.81 -10.82 5.49
C LYS A 204 30.91 -10.89 6.72
N GLN A 205 30.85 -9.85 7.55
CA GLN A 205 29.96 -9.81 8.71
C GLN A 205 29.22 -8.46 8.77
N PHE A 206 27.96 -8.52 9.16
CA PHE A 206 27.04 -7.40 9.16
C PHE A 206 26.33 -7.26 10.49
N LEU A 207 26.15 -6.01 10.93
CA LEU A 207 25.21 -5.66 11.97
C LEU A 207 23.86 -5.38 11.29
N TYR A 208 22.79 -6.01 11.77
CA TYR A 208 21.46 -5.79 11.24
C TYR A 208 20.64 -4.90 12.18
N ILE A 209 19.96 -3.94 11.58
CA ILE A 209 18.94 -3.11 12.23
C ILE A 209 17.61 -3.49 11.59
N LEU A 210 16.83 -4.33 12.28
CA LEU A 210 15.52 -4.77 11.84
C LEU A 210 14.47 -3.81 12.37
N ILE A 211 13.65 -3.24 11.49
CA ILE A 211 12.59 -2.29 11.82
C ILE A 211 11.25 -2.90 11.46
N PHE A 212 10.43 -3.13 12.47
CA PHE A 212 9.11 -3.72 12.36
C PHE A 212 8.07 -2.60 12.38
N THR A 213 7.38 -2.41 11.24
CA THR A 213 6.40 -1.33 11.08
C THR A 213 4.99 -1.92 10.91
N PRO A 214 4.05 -1.65 11.84
CA PRO A 214 2.66 -2.05 11.70
C PRO A 214 1.98 -1.45 10.45
N GLN A 215 1.03 -2.16 9.85
CA GLN A 215 0.35 -1.75 8.61
C GLN A 215 -0.20 -0.31 8.65
N GLY A 216 -0.77 0.09 9.80
CA GLY A 216 -1.36 1.43 9.99
C GLY A 216 -0.34 2.57 10.03
N LEU A 217 0.94 2.27 10.20
CA LEU A 217 2.04 3.25 10.27
C LEU A 217 2.88 3.32 8.99
N ILE A 218 2.71 2.38 8.06
CA ILE A 218 3.39 2.41 6.76
C ILE A 218 2.98 3.68 6.01
N GLY A 219 3.97 4.47 5.57
CA GLY A 219 3.77 5.73 4.85
C GLY A 219 3.37 6.93 5.72
N LYS A 220 3.31 6.78 7.05
CA LYS A 220 3.02 7.89 7.98
C LYS A 220 4.30 8.61 8.38
N ASP A 221 4.29 9.95 8.40
CA ASP A 221 5.48 10.76 8.71
C ASP A 221 6.04 10.51 10.12
N ASN A 222 5.19 10.12 11.07
CA ASN A 222 5.61 9.81 12.44
C ASN A 222 6.21 8.40 12.61
N ALA A 223 6.07 7.52 11.60
CA ALA A 223 6.69 6.21 11.65
C ALA A 223 8.22 6.32 11.58
N LEU A 224 8.94 5.51 12.34
CA LEU A 224 10.40 5.51 12.37
C LEU A 224 10.98 5.28 10.97
N ILE A 225 10.40 4.34 10.22
CA ILE A 225 10.88 4.03 8.87
C ILE A 225 10.75 5.21 7.90
N SER A 226 9.66 5.99 7.99
CA SER A 226 9.47 7.17 7.14
C SER A 226 10.53 8.23 7.43
N ARG A 227 10.87 8.43 8.72
CA ARG A 227 11.92 9.36 9.15
C ARG A 227 13.31 8.90 8.73
N LEU A 228 13.59 7.61 8.78
CA LEU A 228 14.86 7.04 8.29
C LEU A 228 14.98 7.14 6.78
N LYS A 229 13.90 6.90 6.02
CA LYS A 229 13.88 7.03 4.56
C LYS A 229 14.22 8.44 4.07
N GLN A 230 13.88 9.47 4.84
CA GLN A 230 14.28 10.86 4.53
C GLN A 230 15.79 11.07 4.62
N LEU A 231 16.49 10.25 5.42
CA LEU A 231 17.94 10.25 5.57
C LEU A 231 18.64 9.22 4.68
N ASP A 232 17.88 8.38 4.00
CA ASP A 232 18.41 7.28 3.19
C ASP A 232 19.36 7.79 2.11
N THR A 233 19.17 9.00 1.60
CA THR A 233 20.13 9.62 0.66
C THR A 233 21.53 9.86 1.26
N LYS A 234 21.65 9.96 2.59
CA LYS A 234 22.94 10.05 3.30
C LYS A 234 23.46 8.68 3.74
N LEU A 235 22.56 7.72 3.93
CA LEU A 235 22.86 6.38 4.44
C LEU A 235 23.05 5.33 3.34
N SER A 236 22.50 5.54 2.15
CA SER A 236 22.44 4.59 1.03
C SER A 236 23.82 4.18 0.52
N ASP A 237 24.80 5.08 0.62
CA ASP A 237 26.18 4.79 0.21
C ASP A 237 26.93 3.94 1.25
N ARG A 238 26.35 3.77 2.45
CA ARG A 238 27.00 3.15 3.61
C ARG A 238 26.28 1.90 4.10
N LEU A 239 24.97 1.80 3.85
CA LEU A 239 24.09 0.76 4.34
C LEU A 239 23.38 0.07 3.19
N TYR A 240 23.25 -1.25 3.32
CA TYR A 240 22.31 -2.00 2.48
C TYR A 240 20.93 -1.91 3.12
N HIS A 241 19.90 -1.63 2.32
CA HIS A 241 18.51 -1.60 2.77
C HIS A 241 17.66 -2.58 1.96
N PHE A 242 16.87 -3.38 2.67
CA PHE A 242 15.87 -4.28 2.09
C PHE A 242 14.53 -4.11 2.81
N SER A 243 13.43 -3.98 2.06
CA SER A 243 12.08 -3.88 2.64
C SER A 243 11.23 -5.11 2.31
N PHE A 244 10.82 -5.83 3.35
CA PHE A 244 10.03 -7.05 3.27
C PHE A 244 8.58 -6.77 3.64
N PHE A 245 7.64 -7.05 2.74
CA PHE A 245 6.20 -6.90 2.97
C PHE A 245 5.42 -8.05 2.35
N ASN A 246 4.17 -8.26 2.78
CA ASN A 246 3.29 -9.24 2.14
C ASN A 246 2.56 -8.59 0.96
N LEU A 247 2.59 -9.21 -0.22
CA LEU A 247 1.92 -8.72 -1.44
C LEU A 247 0.40 -8.49 -1.29
N LYS A 248 -0.29 -9.19 -0.37
CA LYS A 248 -1.69 -8.87 -0.01
C LYS A 248 -1.88 -7.46 0.54
N ASN A 249 -0.80 -6.81 0.91
CA ASN A 249 -0.79 -5.46 1.44
C ASN A 249 0.02 -4.53 0.55
N ALA A 250 0.29 -4.94 -0.69
CA ALA A 250 0.76 -4.05 -1.73
C ALA A 250 -0.18 -2.84 -1.81
N LYS A 251 0.42 -1.66 -1.84
CA LYS A 251 -0.31 -0.39 -1.96
C LYS A 251 0.24 0.36 -3.15
N ALA A 252 -0.62 1.19 -3.71
CA ALA A 252 -0.18 2.26 -4.57
C ALA A 252 -0.55 3.61 -3.94
N VAL A 253 0.33 4.58 -4.12
CA VAL A 253 0.16 5.94 -3.62
C VAL A 253 0.10 6.89 -4.82
N ALA A 254 -0.87 7.78 -4.78
CA ALA A 254 -0.87 8.93 -5.68
C ALA A 254 0.12 9.96 -5.13
N LYS A 255 1.05 10.44 -5.96
CA LYS A 255 1.95 11.55 -5.58
C LYS A 255 1.33 12.89 -5.97
N ASN A 256 1.60 13.96 -5.21
CA ASN A 256 1.13 15.31 -5.58
C ASN A 256 1.61 15.70 -6.98
N TYR A 257 0.83 16.54 -7.66
CA TYR A 257 1.16 17.06 -8.98
C TYR A 257 2.47 17.87 -8.90
N ASP A 258 3.46 17.46 -9.69
CA ASP A 258 4.73 18.15 -9.94
C ASP A 258 4.95 18.05 -11.46
N ALA A 259 5.55 19.08 -12.08
CA ALA A 259 5.88 19.11 -13.51
C ALA A 259 6.62 17.86 -14.04
N HIS A 260 7.25 17.07 -13.16
CA HIS A 260 7.95 15.81 -13.46
C HIS A 260 7.06 14.56 -13.32
N TYR A 261 6.00 14.62 -12.54
CA TYR A 261 5.06 13.53 -12.25
C TYR A 261 3.64 14.04 -12.51
N GLY A 262 3.34 14.23 -13.80
CA GLY A 262 2.10 14.84 -14.24
C GLY A 262 0.87 14.06 -13.77
N GLY A 263 -0.21 14.77 -13.44
CA GLY A 263 -1.58 14.30 -13.70
C GLY A 263 -1.86 14.37 -15.21
N LEU A 264 -3.13 14.44 -15.63
CA LEU A 264 -3.53 14.87 -17.00
C LEU A 264 -2.57 15.99 -17.47
N THR A 265 -1.62 15.67 -18.36
CA THR A 265 -0.41 16.47 -18.59
C THR A 265 -0.77 17.91 -18.96
N GLU A 266 -0.59 18.91 -18.10
CA GLU A 266 -0.58 20.39 -18.35
C GLU A 266 -1.66 21.01 -19.29
N HIS A 267 -2.60 20.23 -19.82
CA HIS A 267 -3.27 20.50 -21.09
C HIS A 267 -4.64 19.83 -21.23
N LEU A 268 -5.04 18.99 -20.28
CA LEU A 268 -6.39 18.44 -20.19
C LEU A 268 -7.03 19.11 -18.99
N ALA A 269 -7.92 20.07 -19.27
CA ALA A 269 -8.68 20.74 -18.23
C ALA A 269 -9.63 19.71 -17.61
N ALA A 270 -9.26 19.15 -16.45
CA ALA A 270 -10.25 18.48 -15.63
C ALA A 270 -11.28 19.54 -15.23
N LEU A 271 -12.53 19.39 -15.68
CA LEU A 271 -13.60 20.34 -15.36
C LEU A 271 -13.91 20.32 -13.86
N ASP A 272 -13.72 19.16 -13.22
CA ASP A 272 -13.88 18.93 -11.80
C ASP A 272 -12.91 17.87 -11.27
N TYR A 273 -12.48 18.01 -10.01
CA TYR A 273 -11.43 17.19 -9.42
C TYR A 273 -11.66 16.89 -7.92
N ALA A 274 -11.61 15.61 -7.55
CA ALA A 274 -11.56 15.19 -6.15
C ALA A 274 -10.37 14.24 -5.91
N TYR A 275 -9.58 14.56 -4.88
CA TYR A 275 -8.40 13.80 -4.45
C TYR A 275 -8.53 13.36 -3.00
N LYS A 276 -8.51 12.04 -2.76
CA LYS A 276 -8.56 11.46 -1.41
C LYS A 276 -7.57 10.28 -1.31
N PRO A 277 -6.26 10.54 -1.21
CA PRO A 277 -5.24 9.49 -1.17
C PRO A 277 -5.41 8.53 0.01
N GLU A 278 -5.92 9.02 1.15
CA GLU A 278 -6.25 8.21 2.32
C GLU A 278 -7.40 7.21 2.07
N ARG A 279 -8.18 7.43 1.00
CA ARG A 279 -9.25 6.55 0.53
C ARG A 279 -8.90 5.84 -0.78
N GLN A 280 -7.67 5.98 -1.27
CA GLN A 280 -7.14 5.33 -2.49
C GLN A 280 -8.00 5.57 -3.74
N PHE A 281 -8.60 6.76 -3.89
CA PHE A 281 -9.35 7.10 -5.09
C PHE A 281 -9.13 8.54 -5.59
N GLU A 282 -9.38 8.72 -6.89
CA GLU A 282 -9.44 10.02 -7.57
C GLU A 282 -10.64 10.08 -8.52
N TYR A 283 -11.15 11.29 -8.76
CA TYR A 283 -12.15 11.59 -9.80
C TYR A 283 -11.58 12.55 -10.84
N TYR A 284 -11.84 12.25 -12.11
CA TYR A 284 -11.49 13.06 -13.26
C TYR A 284 -12.69 13.24 -14.17
N GLU A 285 -12.97 14.47 -14.57
CA GLU A 285 -13.87 14.79 -15.68
C GLU A 285 -13.07 15.18 -16.91
N VAL A 286 -13.23 14.43 -18.00
CA VAL A 286 -12.40 14.56 -19.20
C VAL A 286 -13.26 14.75 -20.45
N PRO A 287 -13.10 15.86 -21.19
CA PRO A 287 -13.72 16.02 -22.49
C PRO A 287 -13.19 15.00 -23.50
N LEU A 288 -14.07 14.25 -24.14
CA LEU A 288 -13.71 13.19 -25.09
C LEU A 288 -12.88 13.73 -26.25
N LYS A 289 -13.25 14.91 -26.77
CA LYS A 289 -12.53 15.62 -27.85
C LYS A 289 -11.03 15.82 -27.58
N ASP A 290 -10.64 15.88 -26.31
CA ASP A 290 -9.25 16.09 -25.90
C ASP A 290 -8.45 14.77 -25.87
N ILE A 291 -9.13 13.63 -25.78
CA ILE A 291 -8.54 12.29 -25.86
C ILE A 291 -8.57 11.77 -27.31
N GLU A 292 -9.64 12.03 -28.07
CA GLU A 292 -9.89 11.51 -29.43
C GLU A 292 -8.74 11.71 -30.41
N LYS A 293 -8.13 12.90 -30.38
CA LYS A 293 -7.01 13.26 -31.28
C LYS A 293 -5.76 12.40 -31.09
N TYR A 294 -5.69 11.66 -29.99
CA TYR A 294 -4.54 10.84 -29.60
C TYR A 294 -4.80 9.34 -29.71
N ILE A 295 -6.06 8.89 -29.94
CA ILE A 295 -6.47 7.46 -29.88
C ILE A 295 -5.65 6.55 -30.80
N HIS A 296 -5.13 7.08 -31.92
CA HIS A 296 -4.35 6.33 -32.91
C HIS A 296 -2.83 6.60 -32.89
N GLN A 297 -2.32 7.32 -31.89
CA GLN A 297 -0.88 7.61 -31.78
C GLN A 297 -0.18 6.56 -30.90
N GLU A 298 1.08 6.25 -31.20
CA GLU A 298 1.93 5.43 -30.31
C GLU A 298 2.14 6.17 -28.98
N PRO A 299 1.99 5.49 -27.83
CA PRO A 299 2.11 6.12 -26.53
C PRO A 299 3.54 6.63 -26.29
N SER A 300 3.65 7.93 -26.01
CA SER A 300 4.88 8.55 -25.53
C SER A 300 4.75 8.94 -24.05
N VAL A 301 5.86 9.33 -23.42
CA VAL A 301 5.85 9.90 -22.05
C VAL A 301 4.94 11.15 -21.96
N LYS A 302 4.68 11.81 -23.09
CA LYS A 302 3.81 13.00 -23.22
C LYS A 302 2.40 12.68 -23.73
N ASP A 303 2.00 11.39 -23.75
CA ASP A 303 0.68 10.98 -24.22
C ASP A 303 -0.41 11.42 -23.25
N LYS A 304 -1.24 12.36 -23.72
CA LYS A 304 -2.31 13.01 -22.96
C LYS A 304 -3.44 12.05 -22.56
N ARG A 305 -3.54 10.88 -23.18
CA ARG A 305 -4.54 9.86 -22.82
C ARG A 305 -4.20 9.15 -21.51
N ILE A 306 -2.95 9.25 -21.06
CA ILE A 306 -2.47 8.49 -19.91
C ILE A 306 -2.66 9.33 -18.64
N LEU A 307 -3.57 8.91 -17.78
CA LEU A 307 -3.63 9.37 -16.40
C LEU A 307 -2.46 8.74 -15.65
N ARG A 308 -1.41 9.52 -15.42
CA ARG A 308 -0.23 9.14 -14.63
C ARG A 308 -0.37 9.82 -13.28
N LYS A 309 -0.11 9.11 -12.18
CA LYS A 309 0.01 9.71 -10.83
C LYS A 309 0.26 8.69 -9.72
N VAL A 310 -0.13 7.45 -9.98
CA VAL A 310 -0.13 6.38 -9.00
C VAL A 310 1.14 5.57 -9.13
N PHE A 311 1.83 5.36 -8.02
CA PHE A 311 3.09 4.64 -7.95
C PHE A 311 2.94 3.49 -6.96
N LEU A 312 3.49 2.33 -7.30
CA LEU A 312 3.60 1.24 -6.32
C LEU A 312 4.48 1.70 -5.15
N GLU A 313 3.98 1.54 -3.93
CA GLU A 313 4.70 1.88 -2.70
C GLU A 313 5.51 0.69 -2.21
N GLY A 314 6.70 0.94 -1.67
CA GLY A 314 7.56 -0.09 -1.09
C GLY A 314 8.69 -0.55 -2.01
N ASP A 315 9.44 -1.53 -1.52
CA ASP A 315 10.66 -1.99 -2.18
C ASP A 315 10.39 -3.18 -3.12
N TRP A 316 9.83 -2.86 -4.28
CA TRP A 316 9.51 -3.85 -5.31
C TRP A 316 10.71 -4.55 -5.95
N GLN A 317 11.95 -4.23 -5.55
CA GLN A 317 13.15 -4.89 -6.07
C GLN A 317 13.25 -6.37 -5.67
N LEU A 318 12.54 -6.77 -4.61
CA LEU A 318 12.44 -8.17 -4.17
C LEU A 318 11.41 -8.99 -4.94
N TYR A 319 10.75 -8.39 -5.95
CA TYR A 319 9.71 -9.03 -6.73
C TYR A 319 10.00 -8.98 -8.21
N GLU A 320 9.60 -10.03 -8.91
CA GLU A 320 9.64 -10.09 -10.37
C GLU A 320 8.28 -10.45 -10.98
N ASN A 321 8.20 -10.28 -12.30
CA ASN A 321 6.98 -10.52 -13.06
C ASN A 321 5.77 -9.76 -12.49
N VAL A 322 6.02 -8.53 -12.00
CA VAL A 322 4.98 -7.61 -11.53
C VAL A 322 4.07 -7.28 -12.71
N ASP A 323 2.83 -7.76 -12.61
CA ASP A 323 1.77 -7.57 -13.60
C ASP A 323 0.60 -6.84 -12.93
N ILE A 324 0.17 -5.75 -13.57
CA ILE A 324 -0.89 -4.88 -13.08
C ILE A 324 -2.12 -5.08 -13.96
N GLY A 325 -3.26 -5.23 -13.30
CA GLY A 325 -4.57 -5.38 -13.93
C GLY A 325 -5.46 -4.17 -13.73
N LEU A 326 -6.49 -4.13 -14.57
CA LEU A 326 -7.56 -3.16 -14.54
C LEU A 326 -8.91 -3.87 -14.71
N ARG A 327 -9.91 -3.44 -13.96
CA ARG A 327 -11.33 -3.75 -14.17
C ARG A 327 -12.08 -2.44 -14.25
N ALA A 328 -12.81 -2.22 -15.34
CA ALA A 328 -13.63 -1.02 -15.48
C ALA A 328 -15.12 -1.39 -15.43
N TYR A 329 -15.90 -0.48 -14.84
CA TYR A 329 -17.33 -0.61 -14.69
C TYR A 329 -17.98 0.71 -15.10
N ARG A 330 -18.98 0.65 -15.97
CA ARG A 330 -19.87 1.77 -16.23
C ARG A 330 -20.80 1.93 -15.04
N ILE A 331 -20.78 3.11 -14.42
CA ILE A 331 -21.54 3.40 -13.20
C ILE A 331 -22.54 4.56 -13.34
N SER A 332 -22.69 5.14 -14.54
CA SER A 332 -23.56 6.31 -14.77
C SER A 332 -24.98 6.12 -14.24
N GLU A 333 -25.60 4.97 -14.53
CA GLU A 333 -26.96 4.66 -14.08
C GLU A 333 -27.03 4.49 -12.56
N VAL A 334 -26.10 3.74 -11.98
CA VAL A 334 -26.04 3.49 -10.52
C VAL A 334 -25.81 4.79 -9.76
N PHE A 335 -24.88 5.62 -10.24
CA PHE A 335 -24.60 6.91 -9.64
C PHE A 335 -25.80 7.86 -9.82
N GLY A 336 -26.49 7.84 -10.96
CA GLY A 336 -27.70 8.63 -11.16
C GLY A 336 -28.85 8.29 -10.24
N LEU A 337 -29.09 7.01 -9.98
CA LEU A 337 -30.05 6.58 -8.98
C LEU A 337 -29.66 7.08 -7.58
N TYR A 338 -28.37 7.08 -7.25
CA TYR A 338 -27.88 7.65 -5.99
C TYR A 338 -28.15 9.16 -5.91
N GLN A 339 -27.84 9.92 -6.96
CA GLN A 339 -28.08 11.37 -6.99
C GLN A 339 -29.57 11.70 -6.88
N GLN A 340 -30.42 10.99 -7.62
CA GLN A 340 -31.89 11.14 -7.52
C GLN A 340 -32.38 10.86 -6.10
N ASN A 341 -31.83 9.84 -5.44
CA ASN A 341 -32.15 9.53 -4.05
C ASN A 341 -31.74 10.63 -3.06
N GLN A 342 -30.59 11.30 -3.28
CA GLN A 342 -30.17 12.42 -2.43
C GLN A 342 -31.00 13.69 -2.65
N ASN A 343 -31.54 13.89 -3.86
CA ASN A 343 -32.37 15.04 -4.21
C ASN A 343 -33.86 14.86 -3.90
N GLN A 344 -34.29 13.70 -3.39
CA GLN A 344 -35.67 13.48 -2.99
C GLN A 344 -35.98 14.15 -1.65
N ALA A 345 -37.12 14.83 -1.59
CA ALA A 345 -37.66 15.33 -0.34
C ALA A 345 -37.89 14.15 0.63
N PRO A 346 -37.56 14.31 1.92
CA PRO A 346 -37.79 13.26 2.91
C PRO A 346 -39.29 12.90 2.95
N PRO A 347 -39.63 11.61 3.13
CA PRO A 347 -41.03 11.19 3.25
C PRO A 347 -41.71 11.90 4.43
N GLU A 348 -42.90 12.44 4.18
CA GLU A 348 -43.70 13.11 5.19
C GLU A 348 -44.65 12.10 5.84
N TYR A 349 -44.63 12.08 7.18
CA TYR A 349 -45.49 11.21 7.98
C TYR A 349 -46.46 12.05 8.80
N GLU A 350 -47.71 11.62 8.85
CA GLU A 350 -48.71 12.12 9.79
C GLU A 350 -48.82 11.10 10.92
N ILE A 351 -48.76 11.60 12.14
CA ILE A 351 -48.85 10.78 13.34
C ILE A 351 -50.29 10.90 13.82
N ASP A 352 -50.99 9.77 13.90
CA ASP A 352 -52.32 9.73 14.51
C ASP A 352 -52.19 10.11 16.00
N PRO A 353 -52.84 11.21 16.43
CA PRO A 353 -52.72 11.70 17.79
C PRO A 353 -53.38 10.79 18.85
N GLU A 354 -54.26 9.87 18.47
CA GLU A 354 -54.94 8.94 19.38
C GLU A 354 -54.20 7.61 19.54
N THR A 355 -53.62 7.09 18.45
CA THR A 355 -52.92 5.79 18.44
C THR A 355 -51.41 5.90 18.51
N GLY A 356 -50.84 7.04 18.11
CA GLY A 356 -49.39 7.27 17.97
C GLY A 356 -48.79 6.62 16.71
N ASP A 357 -49.61 6.00 15.86
CA ASP A 357 -49.16 5.33 14.65
C ASP A 357 -48.79 6.36 13.57
N SER A 358 -47.66 6.13 12.89
CA SER A 358 -47.23 6.99 11.77
C SER A 358 -47.72 6.43 10.44
N THR A 359 -48.29 7.31 9.62
CA THR A 359 -48.78 6.97 8.28
C THR A 359 -48.06 7.85 7.27
N LEU A 360 -47.51 7.25 6.21
CA LEU A 360 -46.86 7.98 5.13
C LEU A 360 -47.91 8.78 4.35
N VAL A 361 -47.76 10.10 4.31
CA VAL A 361 -48.73 11.04 3.70
C VAL A 361 -48.27 11.47 2.32
N SER A 362 -46.97 11.69 2.16
CA SER A 362 -46.39 12.20 0.92
C SER A 362 -44.93 11.77 0.77
N GLY A 363 -44.49 11.63 -0.48
CA GLY A 363 -43.14 11.16 -0.83
C GLY A 363 -43.05 9.64 -1.03
N GLN A 364 -42.10 9.20 -1.86
CA GLN A 364 -41.73 7.80 -2.00
C GLN A 364 -40.41 7.57 -1.27
N GLN A 365 -40.36 6.55 -0.41
CA GLN A 365 -39.10 6.09 0.14
C GLN A 365 -38.35 5.30 -0.94
N MET A 366 -37.49 5.97 -1.73
CA MET A 366 -36.53 5.24 -2.55
C MET A 366 -35.46 4.64 -1.64
N VAL A 367 -35.32 3.32 -1.70
CA VAL A 367 -34.19 2.62 -1.10
C VAL A 367 -33.12 2.48 -2.17
N PHE A 368 -32.04 3.26 -2.05
CA PHE A 368 -30.88 3.06 -2.93
C PHE A 368 -30.17 1.75 -2.56
N SER A 369 -30.04 0.86 -3.54
CA SER A 369 -29.24 -0.36 -3.43
C SER A 369 -28.02 -0.27 -4.35
N TYR A 370 -26.84 -0.38 -3.76
CA TYR A 370 -25.60 -0.35 -4.51
C TYR A 370 -25.41 -1.61 -5.37
N THR A 371 -24.98 -1.41 -6.63
CA THR A 371 -24.43 -2.45 -7.50
C THR A 371 -23.10 -1.97 -8.08
N GLU A 372 -22.25 -2.88 -8.53
CA GLU A 372 -20.92 -2.55 -9.05
C GLU A 372 -20.94 -1.79 -10.39
N GLY A 373 -22.09 -1.75 -11.07
CA GLY A 373 -22.23 -1.27 -12.44
C GLY A 373 -22.00 -2.38 -13.48
N GLU A 374 -22.09 -2.00 -14.75
CA GLU A 374 -21.85 -2.91 -15.87
C GLU A 374 -20.35 -3.01 -16.15
N ALA A 375 -19.78 -4.22 -16.13
CA ALA A 375 -18.37 -4.42 -16.44
C ALA A 375 -18.07 -4.11 -17.92
N VAL A 376 -16.98 -3.39 -18.18
CA VAL A 376 -16.59 -2.93 -19.53
C VAL A 376 -15.09 -3.14 -19.76
N ASP A 377 -14.75 -4.04 -20.67
CA ASP A 377 -13.36 -4.40 -20.96
C ASP A 377 -12.79 -3.66 -22.17
N ASN A 378 -13.60 -2.97 -22.96
CA ASN A 378 -13.22 -2.35 -24.24
C ASN A 378 -12.93 -0.84 -24.15
N VAL A 379 -12.95 -0.25 -22.95
CA VAL A 379 -12.81 1.21 -22.79
C VAL A 379 -11.39 1.60 -22.38
N PHE A 380 -10.88 1.01 -21.31
CA PHE A 380 -9.59 1.38 -20.72
C PHE A 380 -8.60 0.23 -20.74
N GLU A 381 -7.31 0.58 -20.74
CA GLU A 381 -6.20 -0.32 -20.48
C GLU A 381 -5.19 0.32 -19.53
N VAL A 382 -4.48 -0.53 -18.81
CA VAL A 382 -3.44 -0.11 -17.85
C VAL A 382 -2.09 -0.02 -18.54
N VAL A 383 -1.34 1.02 -18.18
CA VAL A 383 0.07 1.21 -18.56
C VAL A 383 0.89 1.08 -17.29
N PHE A 384 1.89 0.20 -17.30
CA PHE A 384 2.79 0.04 -16.17
C PHE A 384 4.23 0.27 -16.60
N ASN A 385 4.85 1.31 -16.06
CA ASN A 385 6.29 1.53 -16.22
C ASN A 385 7.02 0.79 -15.09
N LYS A 386 7.72 -0.28 -15.45
CA LYS A 386 8.45 -1.13 -14.49
C LYS A 386 9.63 -0.40 -13.84
N GLU A 387 10.28 0.51 -14.55
CA GLU A 387 11.45 1.24 -14.06
C GLU A 387 11.06 2.27 -13.01
N THR A 388 10.04 3.08 -13.31
CA THR A 388 9.57 4.14 -12.40
C THR A 388 8.51 3.66 -11.42
N LYS A 389 8.03 2.42 -11.56
CA LYS A 389 6.90 1.83 -10.82
C LYS A 389 5.60 2.63 -10.97
N GLU A 390 5.49 3.42 -12.03
CA GLU A 390 4.35 4.25 -12.35
C GLU A 390 3.24 3.40 -12.97
N ILE A 391 2.03 3.55 -12.43
CA ILE A 391 0.80 3.01 -12.98
C ILE A 391 0.03 4.15 -13.62
N GLY A 392 -0.34 3.97 -14.88
CA GLY A 392 -1.27 4.83 -15.57
C GLY A 392 -2.45 4.08 -16.19
N ILE A 393 -3.50 4.82 -16.53
CA ILE A 393 -4.63 4.31 -17.30
C ILE A 393 -4.82 5.15 -18.56
N LYS A 394 -5.19 4.51 -19.66
CA LYS A 394 -5.53 5.18 -20.92
C LYS A 394 -6.72 4.51 -21.59
N THR A 395 -7.35 5.21 -22.52
CA THR A 395 -8.36 4.62 -23.39
C THR A 395 -7.72 3.63 -24.37
N LYS A 396 -8.47 2.59 -24.75
CA LYS A 396 -8.04 1.67 -25.80
C LYS A 396 -8.06 2.33 -27.19
N ALA A 397 -7.27 1.80 -28.11
CA ALA A 397 -7.11 2.33 -29.46
C ALA A 397 -8.36 2.18 -30.35
N ASP A 398 -9.24 1.23 -30.01
CA ASP A 398 -10.51 0.95 -30.68
C ASP A 398 -11.72 1.56 -29.94
N PHE A 399 -11.49 2.38 -28.92
CA PHE A 399 -12.55 3.12 -28.25
C PHE A 399 -12.96 4.34 -29.10
N TYR A 400 -14.22 4.37 -29.53
CA TYR A 400 -14.80 5.48 -30.31
C TYR A 400 -15.89 6.22 -29.54
N GLY A 401 -15.93 6.03 -28.22
CA GLY A 401 -17.01 6.55 -27.42
C GLY A 401 -18.28 5.69 -27.48
N THR A 402 -19.29 6.09 -26.71
CA THR A 402 -20.52 5.32 -26.47
C THR A 402 -21.78 6.04 -26.97
N GLY A 403 -21.64 7.30 -27.40
CA GLY A 403 -22.74 8.14 -27.86
C GLY A 403 -23.59 8.76 -26.74
N ASN A 404 -23.26 8.50 -25.47
CA ASN A 404 -23.95 9.06 -24.30
C ASN A 404 -23.14 10.25 -23.73
N PRO A 405 -23.74 11.45 -23.57
CA PRO A 405 -23.02 12.66 -23.20
C PRO A 405 -22.50 12.73 -21.76
N ASN A 406 -22.74 11.73 -20.91
CA ASN A 406 -22.36 11.76 -19.51
C ASN A 406 -22.08 10.34 -18.98
N GLU A 407 -20.99 9.74 -19.41
CA GLU A 407 -20.60 8.41 -18.92
C GLU A 407 -19.53 8.45 -17.85
N ILE A 408 -19.83 7.84 -16.70
CA ILE A 408 -18.91 7.70 -15.58
C ILE A 408 -18.47 6.25 -15.47
N TYR A 409 -17.15 6.09 -15.39
CA TYR A 409 -16.48 4.81 -15.24
C TYR A 409 -15.79 4.72 -13.90
N ARG A 410 -16.00 3.62 -13.18
CA ARG A 410 -15.19 3.19 -12.05
C ARG A 410 -14.11 2.24 -12.56
N ILE A 411 -12.86 2.54 -12.30
CA ILE A 411 -11.70 1.80 -12.78
C ILE A 411 -10.88 1.32 -11.59
N ASP A 412 -10.81 0.01 -11.40
CA ASP A 412 -10.11 -0.63 -10.29
C ASP A 412 -8.77 -1.18 -10.78
N ILE A 413 -7.69 -0.71 -10.17
CA ILE A 413 -6.33 -1.18 -10.40
C ILE A 413 -6.01 -2.25 -9.38
N PHE A 414 -5.46 -3.37 -9.84
CA PHE A 414 -5.05 -4.47 -8.97
C PHE A 414 -3.73 -5.08 -9.39
N LEU A 415 -3.03 -5.68 -8.43
CA LEU A 415 -1.90 -6.55 -8.69
C LEU A 415 -2.42 -7.91 -9.19
N LYS A 416 -2.16 -8.25 -10.45
CA LYS A 416 -2.49 -9.57 -11.00
C LYS A 416 -1.54 -10.63 -10.48
N ASN A 417 -0.25 -10.33 -10.59
CA ASN A 417 0.82 -11.24 -10.22
C ASN A 417 2.07 -10.48 -9.81
N ALA A 418 2.81 -11.06 -8.88
CA ALA A 418 4.20 -10.74 -8.58
C ALA A 418 4.76 -11.96 -7.84
N ASN A 419 6.03 -12.28 -8.05
CA ASN A 419 6.68 -13.41 -7.40
C ASN A 419 7.89 -12.92 -6.65
N PHE A 420 8.14 -13.45 -5.45
CA PHE A 420 9.41 -13.25 -4.78
C PHE A 420 10.57 -13.60 -5.71
N LYS A 421 11.53 -12.69 -5.80
CA LYS A 421 12.79 -12.91 -6.46
C LYS A 421 13.91 -12.83 -5.44
N GLU A 422 14.65 -13.92 -5.30
CA GLU A 422 15.90 -13.86 -4.56
C GLU A 422 16.90 -12.96 -5.30
N SER A 423 17.42 -11.96 -4.59
CA SER A 423 18.51 -11.11 -5.09
C SER A 423 19.86 -11.70 -4.64
N PRO A 424 20.85 -11.83 -5.56
CA PRO A 424 22.22 -12.19 -5.19
C PRO A 424 22.81 -11.27 -4.13
N GLU A 425 22.44 -9.99 -4.14
CA GLU A 425 22.89 -9.01 -3.15
C GLU A 425 22.30 -9.30 -1.77
N MET A 426 21.00 -9.61 -1.70
CA MET A 426 20.35 -9.98 -0.45
C MET A 426 20.96 -11.26 0.15
N SER A 427 21.26 -12.27 -0.67
CA SER A 427 21.97 -13.46 -0.21
C SER A 427 23.36 -13.12 0.33
N LYS A 428 24.10 -12.23 -0.33
CA LYS A 428 25.44 -11.78 0.10
C LYS A 428 25.42 -10.98 1.41
N VAL A 429 24.37 -10.21 1.66
CA VAL A 429 24.29 -9.27 2.78
C VAL A 429 23.62 -9.89 4.01
N LEU A 430 22.58 -10.71 3.82
CA LEU A 430 21.82 -11.32 4.92
C LEU A 430 22.33 -12.73 5.30
N GLN A 431 23.34 -13.23 4.60
CA GLN A 431 24.12 -14.41 4.97
C GLN A 431 25.56 -13.98 5.20
N TRP A 432 26.22 -14.56 6.20
CA TRP A 432 27.55 -14.14 6.58
C TRP A 432 28.38 -15.30 7.10
N GLN A 433 29.71 -15.14 7.07
CA GLN A 433 30.65 -16.16 7.56
C GLN A 433 31.18 -15.77 8.93
N ASP A 434 31.09 -16.68 9.89
CA ASP A 434 31.72 -16.48 11.19
C ASP A 434 33.26 -16.57 11.10
N LYS A 435 33.93 -16.32 12.23
CA LYS A 435 35.40 -16.33 12.30
C LYS A 435 36.01 -17.70 11.95
N GLN A 436 35.21 -18.77 11.98
CA GLN A 436 35.60 -20.15 11.67
C GLN A 436 35.26 -20.52 10.21
N GLY A 437 34.67 -19.61 9.44
CA GLY A 437 34.23 -19.83 8.07
C GLY A 437 32.86 -20.48 7.95
N PHE A 438 32.15 -20.70 9.06
CA PHE A 438 30.81 -21.26 9.07
C PHE A 438 29.81 -20.26 8.50
N MET A 439 28.96 -20.70 7.59
CA MET A 439 27.96 -19.84 6.96
C MET A 439 26.70 -19.74 7.83
N VAL A 440 26.43 -18.56 8.36
CA VAL A 440 25.21 -18.23 9.07
C VAL A 440 24.18 -17.71 8.07
N ARG A 441 23.10 -18.47 7.87
CA ARG A 441 22.03 -18.18 6.90
C ARG A 441 20.67 -17.90 7.54
N SER A 442 20.60 -17.97 8.86
CA SER A 442 19.35 -17.99 9.62
C SER A 442 18.46 -16.79 9.36
N LEU A 443 19.00 -15.57 9.22
CA LEU A 443 18.21 -14.36 8.90
C LEU A 443 17.62 -14.44 7.49
N TYR A 444 18.48 -14.66 6.49
CA TYR A 444 18.09 -14.81 5.09
C TYR A 444 17.03 -15.89 4.90
N GLU A 445 17.29 -17.10 5.40
CA GLU A 445 16.36 -18.23 5.23
C GLU A 445 15.06 -18.00 6.00
N SER A 446 15.12 -17.40 7.19
CA SER A 446 13.90 -17.06 7.95
C SER A 446 12.98 -16.11 7.19
N LEU A 447 13.54 -15.06 6.57
CA LEU A 447 12.76 -14.06 5.83
C LEU A 447 12.26 -14.57 4.49
N THR A 448 13.14 -15.20 3.71
CA THR A 448 12.78 -15.70 2.37
C THR A 448 11.73 -16.81 2.45
N GLU A 449 11.85 -17.72 3.42
CA GLU A 449 10.84 -18.74 3.65
C GLU A 449 9.52 -18.13 4.17
N ALA A 450 9.58 -17.13 5.06
CA ALA A 450 8.38 -16.44 5.51
C ALA A 450 7.65 -15.76 4.34
N LEU A 451 8.37 -15.02 3.49
CA LEU A 451 7.79 -14.39 2.30
C LEU A 451 7.12 -15.41 1.38
N ARG A 452 7.83 -16.49 1.01
CA ARG A 452 7.29 -17.57 0.18
C ARG A 452 5.99 -18.17 0.74
N ARG A 453 5.89 -18.31 2.07
CA ARG A 453 4.67 -18.81 2.72
C ARG A 453 3.53 -17.80 2.66
N THR A 454 3.84 -16.51 2.79
CA THR A 454 2.83 -15.44 2.71
C THR A 454 2.31 -15.14 1.30
N GLU A 455 3.12 -15.39 0.27
CA GLU A 455 2.84 -14.99 -1.12
C GLU A 455 1.81 -15.82 -1.87
N LYS A 456 1.53 -17.06 -1.44
CA LYS A 456 0.64 -18.01 -2.14
C LYS A 456 -0.79 -17.49 -2.41
N ASN A 457 -1.13 -16.30 -1.91
CA ASN A 457 -2.48 -15.77 -1.84
C ASN A 457 -2.62 -14.30 -2.30
N ALA A 458 -1.66 -13.73 -3.06
CA ALA A 458 -1.69 -12.32 -3.44
C ALA A 458 -2.26 -12.00 -4.83
N LYS A 459 -3.04 -12.93 -5.42
CA LYS A 459 -3.71 -12.71 -6.70
C LYS A 459 -4.82 -11.68 -6.55
N GLU A 460 -4.87 -10.73 -7.47
CA GLU A 460 -5.91 -9.71 -7.58
C GLU A 460 -6.03 -8.75 -6.38
N GLN A 461 -4.88 -8.39 -5.80
CA GLN A 461 -4.85 -7.42 -4.71
C GLN A 461 -5.22 -6.02 -5.23
N PHE A 462 -6.29 -5.42 -4.72
CA PHE A 462 -6.66 -4.04 -5.03
C PHE A 462 -5.55 -3.06 -4.62
N LEU A 463 -5.22 -2.14 -5.51
CA LEU A 463 -4.17 -1.13 -5.32
C LEU A 463 -4.73 0.29 -5.27
N TYR A 464 -5.61 0.63 -6.21
CA TYR A 464 -6.10 1.99 -6.39
C TYR A 464 -7.37 2.04 -7.24
N ARG A 465 -8.18 3.11 -7.10
CA ARG A 465 -9.39 3.32 -7.90
C ARG A 465 -9.40 4.69 -8.58
N TYR A 466 -9.81 4.72 -9.83
CA TYR A 466 -10.14 5.96 -10.55
C TYR A 466 -11.63 6.01 -10.84
N TYR A 467 -12.20 7.21 -10.78
CA TYR A 467 -13.46 7.53 -11.41
C TYR A 467 -13.18 8.47 -12.57
N VAL A 468 -13.64 8.12 -13.77
CA VAL A 468 -13.44 8.92 -14.97
C VAL A 468 -14.80 9.19 -15.61
N LYS A 469 -15.19 10.47 -15.65
CA LYS A 469 -16.33 10.94 -16.46
C LYS A 469 -15.80 11.33 -17.84
N LEU A 470 -16.35 10.74 -18.89
CA LEU A 470 -16.11 11.16 -20.27
C LEU A 470 -17.27 12.06 -20.71
N ASP A 471 -16.95 13.32 -21.02
CA ASP A 471 -17.89 14.34 -21.48
C ASP A 471 -17.82 14.43 -23.02
N PHE A 472 -18.92 14.12 -23.71
CA PHE A 472 -18.94 13.96 -25.17
C PHE A 472 -19.45 15.20 -25.92
#